data_AF-A0A0A9ZFY2-F1
#
_entry.id   AF-A0A0A9ZFY2-F1
#
_cell.length_a   1.000
_cell.length_b   1.000
_cell.length_c   1.000
_cell.angle_alpha   90.00
_cell.angle_beta   90.00
_cell.angle_gamma   90.00
#
_symmetry.space_group_name_H-M   'P 1'
#
loop_
_entity.id
_entity.type
_entity.pdbx_description
1 polymer ?
#
loop_
_entity_poly.entity_id
_entity_poly.type
_entity_poly.pdbx_seq_one_letter_code
_entity_poly.pdbx_strand_id
1 'polypeptide(L)'
;MSDSEIDTIDNLDYEHVGRRALHNAQERKRRNHIKENFNNLRDSVPTIQGEKSVSRAQILKKAGDYILYMKRRNLSHQQDIDDLKRQNTILEQQIKSIEKSLNLGQRDMYSNSDSSDLEEDFSV
;
A
#
# COMPACT_ATOMS: atom_id res chain seq x y z
N MET A 1 -52.74 -26.84 43.13
CA MET A 1 -51.52 -26.07 42.82
C MET A 1 -51.20 -25.32 44.08
N SER A 2 -50.06 -25.64 44.70
CA SER A 2 -49.66 -25.01 45.96
C SER A 2 -49.02 -23.64 45.67
N ASP A 3 -49.15 -22.68 46.60
CA ASP A 3 -48.53 -21.34 46.48
C ASP A 3 -47.01 -21.40 46.19
N SER A 4 -46.33 -22.47 46.63
CA SER A 4 -44.91 -22.73 46.34
C SER A 4 -44.57 -23.00 44.87
N GLU A 5 -45.52 -23.54 44.09
CA GLU A 5 -45.34 -23.80 42.66
C GLU A 5 -45.47 -22.50 41.86
N ILE A 6 -46.28 -21.54 42.33
CA ILE A 6 -46.51 -20.24 41.68
C ILE A 6 -45.27 -19.33 41.84
N ASP A 7 -44.69 -19.25 43.05
CA ASP A 7 -43.47 -18.46 43.30
C ASP A 7 -42.24 -18.96 42.53
N THR A 8 -42.20 -20.27 42.23
CA THR A 8 -41.11 -20.86 41.43
C THR A 8 -41.25 -20.50 39.95
N ILE A 9 -42.49 -20.44 39.44
CA ILE A 9 -42.79 -20.07 38.05
C ILE A 9 -42.51 -18.57 37.81
N ASP A 10 -42.90 -17.70 38.73
CA ASP A 10 -42.66 -16.26 38.63
C ASP A 10 -41.16 -15.90 38.70
N ASN A 11 -40.38 -16.60 39.53
CA ASN A 11 -38.93 -16.44 39.57
C ASN A 11 -38.23 -16.91 38.28
N LEU A 12 -38.69 -18.01 37.69
CA LEU A 12 -38.16 -18.50 36.41
C LEU A 12 -38.42 -17.51 35.27
N ASP A 13 -39.61 -16.89 35.22
CA ASP A 13 -39.94 -15.91 34.19
C ASP A 13 -39.14 -14.61 34.38
N TYR A 14 -38.94 -14.16 35.62
CA TYR A 14 -38.06 -13.01 35.94
C TYR A 14 -36.61 -13.24 35.48
N GLU A 15 -36.08 -14.45 35.68
CA GLU A 15 -34.74 -14.83 35.26
C GLU A 15 -34.64 -14.96 33.72
N HIS A 16 -35.70 -15.42 33.05
CA HIS A 16 -35.80 -15.46 31.58
C HIS A 16 -35.85 -14.05 30.97
N VAL A 17 -36.59 -13.13 31.58
CA VAL A 17 -36.64 -11.72 31.19
C VAL A 17 -35.26 -11.06 31.38
N GLY A 18 -34.57 -11.35 32.49
CA GLY A 18 -33.20 -10.90 32.74
C GLY A 18 -32.20 -11.39 31.68
N ARG A 19 -32.25 -12.68 31.33
CA ARG A 19 -31.41 -13.25 30.24
C ARG A 19 -31.73 -12.64 28.88
N ARG A 20 -33.01 -12.41 28.57
CA ARG A 20 -33.44 -11.74 27.33
C ARG A 20 -32.96 -10.29 27.26
N ALA A 21 -33.04 -9.55 28.37
CA ALA A 21 -32.55 -8.19 28.46
C ALA A 21 -31.02 -8.11 28.27
N LEU A 22 -30.27 -9.00 28.93
CA LEU A 22 -28.82 -9.11 28.79
C LEU A 22 -28.42 -9.42 27.34
N HIS A 23 -29.06 -10.41 26.72
CA HIS A 23 -28.83 -10.77 25.33
C HIS A 23 -29.10 -9.58 24.39
N ASN A 24 -30.21 -8.88 24.59
CA ASN A 24 -30.55 -7.68 23.80
C ASN A 24 -29.52 -6.55 23.97
N ALA A 25 -28.96 -6.39 25.17
CA ALA A 25 -27.89 -5.43 25.43
C ALA A 25 -26.60 -5.80 24.70
N GLN A 26 -26.21 -7.08 24.76
CA GLN A 26 -25.03 -7.60 24.04
C GLN A 26 -25.17 -7.42 22.52
N GLU A 27 -26.33 -7.76 21.96
CA GLU A 27 -26.58 -7.61 20.52
C GLU A 27 -26.57 -6.14 20.10
N ARG A 28 -27.10 -5.23 20.94
CA ARG A 28 -27.01 -3.79 20.68
C ARG A 28 -25.56 -3.31 20.64
N LYS A 29 -24.72 -3.75 21.58
CA LYS A 29 -23.27 -3.46 21.58
C LYS A 29 -22.61 -3.96 20.30
N ARG A 30 -22.91 -5.19 19.88
CA ARG A 30 -22.40 -5.77 18.63
C ARG A 30 -22.81 -4.95 17.40
N ARG A 31 -24.08 -4.55 17.31
CA ARG A 31 -24.59 -3.71 16.20
C ARG A 31 -23.94 -2.33 16.15
N ASN A 32 -23.67 -1.72 17.31
CA ASN A 32 -22.97 -0.44 17.38
C ASN A 32 -21.55 -0.57 16.84
N HIS A 33 -20.83 -1.63 17.22
CA HIS A 33 -19.48 -1.88 16.70
C HIS A 33 -19.47 -2.10 15.19
N ILE A 34 -20.44 -2.85 14.65
CA ILE A 34 -20.59 -3.01 13.20
C ILE A 34 -20.86 -1.66 12.52
N LYS A 35 -21.72 -0.83 13.10
CA LYS A 35 -22.02 0.51 12.56
C LYS A 35 -20.75 1.37 12.49
N GLU A 36 -19.93 1.34 13.54
CA GLU A 36 -18.62 2.03 13.57
C GLU A 36 -17.69 1.51 12.47
N ASN A 37 -17.56 0.18 12.32
CA ASN A 37 -16.74 -0.41 11.25
C ASN A 37 -17.22 -0.01 9.84
N PHE A 38 -18.53 0.11 9.61
CA PHE A 38 -19.06 0.63 8.35
C PHE A 38 -18.73 2.11 8.12
N ASN A 39 -18.72 2.93 9.17
CA ASN A 39 -18.30 4.34 9.08
C ASN A 39 -16.80 4.43 8.72
N ASN A 40 -15.95 3.68 9.43
CA ASN A 40 -14.51 3.63 9.16
C ASN A 40 -14.22 3.16 7.73
N LEU A 41 -14.95 2.15 7.25
CA LEU A 41 -14.84 1.68 5.88
C LEU A 41 -15.25 2.75 4.86
N ARG A 42 -16.38 3.46 5.09
CA ARG A 42 -16.82 4.56 4.23
C ARG A 42 -15.75 5.65 4.12
N ASP A 43 -15.18 6.05 5.25
CA ASP A 43 -14.21 7.14 5.31
C ASP A 43 -12.86 6.75 4.67
N SER A 44 -12.56 5.45 4.59
CA SER A 44 -11.37 4.90 3.92
C SER A 44 -11.51 4.75 2.39
N VAL A 45 -12.72 4.92 1.84
CA VAL A 45 -13.01 4.74 0.41
C VAL A 45 -13.22 6.12 -0.24
N PRO A 46 -12.24 6.66 -1.00
CA PRO A 46 -12.28 8.04 -1.50
C PRO A 46 -13.50 8.38 -2.36
N THR A 47 -14.05 7.39 -3.08
CA THR A 47 -15.17 7.59 -4.00
C THR A 47 -16.51 7.86 -3.33
N ILE A 48 -16.62 7.60 -2.02
CA ILE A 48 -17.84 7.83 -1.22
C ILE A 48 -17.56 8.64 0.06
N GLN A 49 -16.33 9.10 0.22
CA GLN A 49 -15.91 9.91 1.35
C GLN A 49 -16.65 11.26 1.29
N GLY A 50 -17.31 11.63 2.38
CA GLY A 50 -18.09 12.88 2.46
C GLY A 50 -19.55 12.79 1.96
N GLU A 51 -19.99 11.68 1.39
CA GLU A 51 -21.39 11.51 0.99
C GLU A 51 -22.31 11.37 2.21
N LYS A 52 -23.24 12.31 2.44
CA LYS A 52 -24.06 12.42 3.67
C LYS A 52 -24.80 11.13 4.06
N SER A 53 -25.18 10.30 3.08
CA SER A 53 -25.88 9.03 3.35
C SER A 53 -25.52 7.99 2.29
N VAL A 54 -24.76 6.96 2.70
CA VAL A 54 -24.40 5.82 1.84
C VAL A 54 -24.94 4.54 2.46
N SER A 55 -25.65 3.72 1.68
CA SER A 55 -26.16 2.44 2.20
C SER A 55 -25.02 1.45 2.48
N ARG A 56 -25.21 0.51 3.42
CA ARG A 56 -24.23 -0.55 3.71
C ARG A 56 -23.84 -1.35 2.46
N ALA A 57 -24.81 -1.65 1.60
CA ALA A 57 -24.58 -2.36 0.34
C ALA A 57 -23.68 -1.56 -0.60
N GLN A 58 -23.91 -0.24 -0.72
CA GLN A 58 -23.06 0.62 -1.53
C GLN A 58 -21.65 0.77 -0.94
N ILE A 59 -21.51 0.87 0.38
CA ILE A 59 -20.19 0.90 1.04
C ILE A 59 -19.37 -0.35 0.66
N LEU A 60 -19.96 -1.54 0.78
CA LEU A 60 -19.28 -2.79 0.42
C LEU A 60 -18.93 -2.84 -1.06
N LYS A 61 -19.87 -2.47 -1.94
CA LYS A 61 -19.63 -2.44 -3.39
C LYS A 61 -18.46 -1.52 -3.75
N LYS A 62 -18.49 -0.28 -3.27
CA LYS A 62 -17.48 0.74 -3.55
C LYS A 62 -16.13 0.41 -2.94
N ALA A 63 -16.10 -0.20 -1.76
CA ALA A 63 -14.88 -0.72 -1.15
C ALA A 63 -14.27 -1.83 -2.02
N GLY A 64 -15.08 -2.78 -2.50
CA GLY A 64 -14.64 -3.83 -3.42
C GLY A 64 -14.07 -3.25 -4.72
N ASP A 65 -14.80 -2.33 -5.34
CA ASP A 65 -14.36 -1.63 -6.56
C ASP A 65 -13.03 -0.88 -6.33
N TYR A 66 -12.88 -0.22 -5.19
CA TYR A 66 -11.67 0.54 -4.85
C TYR A 66 -10.47 -0.37 -4.61
N ILE A 67 -10.63 -1.52 -3.94
CA ILE A 67 -9.56 -2.52 -3.79
C ILE A 67 -9.10 -3.00 -5.17
N LEU A 68 -10.02 -3.33 -6.08
CA LEU A 68 -9.68 -3.77 -7.43
C LEU A 68 -8.98 -2.67 -8.24
N TYR A 69 -9.44 -1.43 -8.11
CA TYR A 69 -8.78 -0.27 -8.70
C TYR A 69 -7.35 -0.11 -8.18
N MET A 70 -7.15 -0.12 -6.87
CA MET A 70 -5.82 0.05 -6.26
C MET A 70 -4.86 -1.07 -6.65
N LYS A 71 -5.34 -2.32 -6.75
CA LYS A 71 -4.52 -3.45 -7.24
C LYS A 71 -4.02 -3.22 -8.67
N ARG A 72 -4.90 -2.80 -9.58
CA ARG A 72 -4.54 -2.50 -10.97
C ARG A 72 -3.56 -1.33 -11.07
N ARG A 73 -3.82 -0.27 -10.31
CA ARG A 73 -2.95 0.92 -10.25
C ARG A 73 -1.56 0.58 -9.71
N ASN A 74 -1.46 -0.20 -8.65
CA ASN A 74 -0.17 -0.64 -8.10
C ASN A 74 0.63 -1.48 -9.12
N LEU A 75 -0.04 -2.33 -9.90
CA LEU A 75 0.61 -3.10 -10.96
C LEU A 75 1.17 -2.20 -12.06
N SER A 76 0.40 -1.21 -12.52
CA SER A 76 0.89 -0.22 -13.50
C SER A 76 2.10 0.54 -12.97
N HIS A 77 2.03 1.03 -11.73
CA HIS A 77 3.14 1.73 -11.10
C HIS A 77 4.38 0.86 -10.97
N GLN A 78 4.21 -0.44 -10.68
CA GLN A 78 5.32 -1.37 -10.63
C GLN A 78 5.96 -1.57 -12.01
N GLN A 79 5.16 -1.66 -13.08
CA GLN A 79 5.66 -1.73 -14.45
C GLN A 79 6.46 -0.46 -14.81
N ASP A 80 5.92 0.72 -14.50
CA ASP A 80 6.61 2.00 -14.73
C ASP A 80 7.95 2.05 -13.98
N ILE A 81 7.99 1.60 -12.73
CA ILE A 81 9.23 1.50 -11.93
C ILE A 81 10.24 0.58 -12.61
N ASP A 82 9.82 -0.59 -13.09
CA ASP A 82 10.71 -1.58 -13.69
C ASP A 82 11.25 -1.12 -15.05
N ASP A 83 10.42 -0.43 -15.85
CA ASP A 83 10.84 0.15 -17.11
C ASP A 83 11.82 1.32 -16.91
N LEU A 84 11.58 2.19 -15.92
CA LEU A 84 12.51 3.26 -15.55
C LEU A 84 13.84 2.71 -15.05
N LYS A 85 13.82 1.63 -14.25
CA LYS A 85 15.06 0.95 -13.83
C LYS A 85 15.85 0.42 -15.03
N ARG A 86 15.17 -0.23 -15.99
CA ARG A 86 15.81 -0.73 -17.21
C ARG A 86 16.45 0.40 -18.01
N GLN A 87 15.72 1.51 -18.18
CA GLN A 87 16.24 2.70 -18.88
C GLN A 87 17.46 3.29 -18.17
N ASN A 88 17.41 3.43 -16.84
CA ASN A 88 18.54 3.91 -16.06
C ASN A 88 19.78 3.02 -16.22
N THR A 89 19.63 1.69 -16.16
CA THR A 89 20.75 0.77 -16.38
C THR A 89 21.37 0.93 -17.76
N ILE A 90 20.57 1.13 -18.81
CA ILE A 90 21.08 1.35 -20.17
C ILE A 90 21.86 2.68 -20.23
N LEU A 91 21.31 3.75 -19.66
CA LEU A 91 21.97 5.06 -19.63
C LEU A 91 23.29 5.01 -18.83
N GLU A 92 23.31 4.35 -17.68
CA GLU A 92 24.53 4.14 -16.88
C GLU A 92 25.60 3.38 -17.66
N GLN A 93 25.21 2.34 -18.42
CA GLN A 93 26.14 1.61 -19.29
C GLN A 93 26.69 2.49 -20.41
N GLN A 94 25.84 3.32 -21.03
CA GLN A 94 26.25 4.26 -22.07
C GLN A 94 27.23 5.30 -21.51
N ILE A 95 26.92 5.92 -20.37
CA ILE A 95 27.80 6.88 -19.69
C ILE A 95 29.17 6.24 -19.43
N LYS A 96 29.19 5.05 -18.81
CA LYS A 96 30.43 4.32 -18.52
C LYS A 96 31.24 4.01 -19.79
N SER A 97 30.58 3.68 -20.90
CA SER A 97 31.26 3.42 -22.17
C SER A 97 31.91 4.67 -22.74
N ILE A 98 31.23 5.82 -22.66
CA ILE A 98 31.71 7.11 -23.14
C ILE A 98 32.88 7.57 -22.26
N GLU A 99 32.75 7.52 -20.94
CA GLU A 99 33.83 7.84 -19.99
C GLU A 99 35.09 7.01 -20.25
N LYS A 100 34.93 5.71 -20.52
CA LYS A 100 36.06 4.84 -20.88
C LYS A 100 36.71 5.28 -22.19
N SER A 101 35.91 5.59 -23.22
CA SER A 101 36.44 6.05 -24.52
C SER A 101 37.16 7.40 -24.44
N LEU A 102 36.64 8.34 -23.64
CA LEU A 102 37.25 9.65 -23.41
C LEU A 102 38.57 9.53 -22.65
N ASN A 103 38.63 8.70 -21.60
CA ASN A 103 39.86 8.46 -20.85
C ASN A 103 40.95 7.76 -21.70
N LEU A 104 40.55 6.86 -22.61
CA LEU A 104 41.48 6.25 -23.58
C LEU A 104 42.02 7.30 -24.56
N GLY A 105 41.14 8.13 -25.14
CA GLY A 105 41.55 9.21 -26.04
C GLY A 105 42.45 10.27 -25.39
N GLN A 106 42.26 10.57 -24.10
CA GLN A 106 43.17 11.44 -23.35
C GLN A 106 44.54 10.79 -23.11
N ARG A 107 44.59 9.50 -22.73
CA ARG A 107 45.85 8.77 -22.55
C ARG A 107 46.67 8.70 -23.84
N ASP A 108 46.03 8.46 -24.99
CA ASP A 108 46.72 8.37 -26.28
C ASP A 108 47.29 9.74 -26.71
N MET A 109 46.63 10.85 -26.34
CA MET A 109 47.12 12.19 -26.64
C MET A 109 48.37 12.58 -25.82
N TYR A 110 48.42 12.21 -24.53
CA TYR A 110 49.58 12.46 -23.66
C TYR A 110 50.74 11.48 -23.91
N SER A 111 50.46 10.27 -24.41
CA SER A 111 51.47 9.27 -24.79
C SER A 111 52.25 9.64 -26.06
N ASN A 112 51.65 10.40 -26.99
CA ASN A 112 52.32 10.84 -28.21
C ASN A 112 53.16 12.11 -28.03
N SER A 113 52.97 12.86 -26.94
CA SER A 113 53.75 14.06 -26.63
C SER A 113 55.04 13.80 -25.85
N ASP A 114 55.28 12.57 -25.36
CA ASP A 114 56.44 12.20 -24.54
C ASP A 114 57.52 11.41 -25.30
N SER A 115 57.43 11.35 -26.64
CA SER A 115 58.37 10.61 -27.50
C SER A 115 59.17 11.49 -28.45
N SER A 116 59.28 12.79 -28.18
CA SER A 116 59.99 13.75 -29.05
C SER A 116 61.21 14.43 -28.42
N ASP A 117 61.74 13.94 -27.31
CA ASP A 117 63.02 14.42 -26.78
C ASP A 117 63.91 13.24 -26.39
N LEU A 118 65.13 13.25 -26.93
CA LEU A 118 66.35 12.50 -26.58
C LEU A 118 67.01 11.84 -27.80
N GLU A 119 67.38 12.63 -28.82
CA GLU A 119 68.64 12.43 -29.55
C GLU A 119 69.18 13.81 -29.98
N GLU A 120 69.82 14.52 -29.04
CA GLU A 120 70.84 15.51 -29.39
C GLU A 120 72.21 14.84 -29.28
N ASP A 121 72.69 14.46 -30.46
CA ASP A 121 74.08 14.20 -30.83
C ASP A 121 75.00 15.29 -30.26
N PHE A 122 75.96 14.88 -29.43
CA PHE A 122 77.19 15.64 -29.23
C PHE A 122 78.39 14.73 -29.47
N SER A 123 78.76 14.63 -30.74
CA SER A 123 80.14 14.48 -31.20
C SER A 123 80.98 15.70 -30.77
N VAL A 124 81.99 15.48 -29.93
CA VAL A 124 83.45 15.71 -30.13
C VAL A 124 84.17 15.46 -28.80
#